data_AF-A0A530ANH7-F1
#
_entry.id   AF-A0A530ANH7-F1
#
_cell.length_a   1.000
_cell.length_b   1.000
_cell.length_c   1.000
_cell.angle_alpha   90.00
_cell.angle_beta   90.00
_cell.angle_gamma   90.00
#
_symmetry.space_group_name_H-M   'P 1'
#
loop_
_entity.id
_entity.type
_entity.pdbx_description
1 polymer ?
#
loop_
_entity_poly.entity_id
_entity_poly.type
_entity_poly.pdbx_seq_one_letter_code
_entity_poly.pdbx_strand_id
1 'polypeptide(L)'
;MLDTVRPSLAGFFEGTDPALPTHLGTRYDTAGNFLPEPGNTVVCHLVKGSPSEAAIIEVRERMLAMPDADRLAFTPISSLHMTLFQGIIEYRRRLPYWRSDVPLDTS
;
A
#
# COMPACT_ATOMS: atom_id res chain seq x y z
N MET A 1 -19.68 13.82 18.70
CA MET A 1 -18.79 12.64 18.48
C MET A 1 -18.16 12.61 17.09
N LEU A 2 -18.57 13.49 16.15
CA LEU A 2 -17.91 13.67 14.84
C LEU A 2 -16.85 14.79 14.83
N ASP A 3 -16.81 15.65 15.86
CA ASP A 3 -15.87 16.79 15.94
C ASP A 3 -14.40 16.41 16.15
N THR A 4 -14.09 15.11 16.22
CA THR A 4 -12.76 14.57 16.51
C THR A 4 -12.14 13.81 15.33
N VAL A 5 -12.87 13.67 14.23
CA VAL A 5 -12.34 12.98 13.05
C VAL A 5 -11.46 13.94 12.24
N ARG A 6 -10.22 13.53 11.98
CA ARG A 6 -9.33 14.26 11.08
C ARG A 6 -9.90 14.23 9.66
N PRO A 7 -10.05 15.37 8.96
CA PRO A 7 -10.57 15.40 7.59
C PRO A 7 -9.83 14.47 6.62
N SER A 8 -8.53 14.22 6.86
CA SER A 8 -7.72 13.28 6.07
C SER A 8 -8.20 11.83 6.11
N LEU A 9 -9.11 11.46 7.03
CA LEU A 9 -9.65 10.11 7.15
C LEU A 9 -11.03 9.96 6.48
N ALA A 10 -11.69 11.05 6.10
CA ALA A 10 -13.08 11.03 5.63
C ALA A 10 -13.28 10.12 4.41
N GLY A 11 -12.31 10.07 3.49
CA GLY A 11 -12.37 9.23 2.28
C GLY A 11 -12.35 7.73 2.54
N PHE A 12 -12.02 7.28 3.77
CA PHE A 12 -12.03 5.87 4.14
C PHE A 12 -13.29 5.44 4.88
N PHE A 13 -14.23 6.37 5.10
CA PHE A 13 -15.49 6.05 5.76
C PHE A 13 -16.47 5.39 4.80
N GLU A 14 -17.11 4.36 5.32
CA GLU A 14 -18.17 3.63 4.63
C GLU A 14 -19.25 4.61 4.13
N GLY A 15 -19.62 4.47 2.85
CA GLY A 15 -20.60 5.34 2.19
C GLY A 15 -20.06 6.67 1.64
N THR A 16 -18.79 7.02 1.86
CA THR A 16 -18.19 8.25 1.30
C THR A 16 -17.74 8.08 -0.15
N ASP A 17 -17.27 6.89 -0.52
CA ASP A 17 -16.93 6.51 -1.88
C ASP A 17 -17.66 5.21 -2.24
N PRO A 18 -18.58 5.22 -3.23
CA PRO A 18 -19.27 4.01 -3.66
C PRO A 18 -18.38 3.09 -4.52
N ALA A 19 -17.20 3.56 -4.95
CA ALA A 19 -16.27 2.75 -5.73
C ALA A 19 -15.52 1.76 -4.84
N LEU A 20 -15.21 0.59 -5.41
CA LEU A 20 -14.28 -0.34 -4.78
C LEU A 20 -12.88 0.29 -4.71
N PRO A 21 -12.06 -0.05 -3.69
CA PRO A 21 -10.69 0.41 -3.62
C PRO A 21 -9.93 0.12 -4.93
N THR A 22 -9.23 1.12 -5.46
CA THR A 22 -8.57 1.11 -6.79
C THR A 22 -7.70 -0.12 -7.06
N HIS A 23 -7.11 -0.72 -6.02
CA HIS A 23 -6.17 -1.83 -6.14
C HIS A 23 -6.76 -3.20 -5.83
N LEU A 24 -8.05 -3.27 -5.45
CA LEU A 24 -8.74 -4.53 -5.22
C LEU A 24 -8.82 -5.34 -6.53
N GLY A 25 -8.45 -6.62 -6.47
CA GLY A 25 -8.39 -7.52 -7.63
C GLY A 25 -7.15 -7.34 -8.51
N THR A 26 -6.29 -6.35 -8.25
CA THR A 26 -5.01 -6.15 -8.97
C THR A 26 -3.81 -6.35 -8.06
N ARG A 27 -3.77 -5.69 -6.89
CA ARG A 27 -2.68 -5.80 -5.91
C ARG A 27 -3.00 -6.79 -4.80
N TYR A 28 -4.27 -6.85 -4.41
CA TYR A 28 -4.74 -7.74 -3.35
C TYR A 28 -6.16 -8.23 -3.64
N ASP A 29 -6.51 -9.41 -3.13
CA ASP A 29 -7.85 -9.98 -3.22
C ASP A 29 -8.77 -9.50 -2.06
N THR A 30 -10.02 -9.96 -2.06
CA THR A 30 -11.00 -9.62 -1.01
C THR A 30 -10.68 -10.22 0.35
N ALA A 31 -9.74 -11.18 0.43
CA ALA A 31 -9.26 -11.76 1.67
C ALA A 31 -7.97 -11.06 2.18
N GLY A 32 -7.49 -10.03 1.47
CA GLY A 32 -6.29 -9.28 1.81
C GLY A 32 -4.98 -9.97 1.41
N ASN A 33 -5.02 -11.02 0.58
CA ASN A 33 -3.80 -11.65 0.05
C ASN A 33 -3.24 -10.82 -1.10
N PHE A 34 -1.92 -10.61 -1.10
CA PHE A 34 -1.25 -9.92 -2.20
C PHE A 34 -1.18 -10.81 -3.45
N LEU A 35 -1.49 -10.20 -4.60
CA LEU A 35 -1.49 -10.85 -5.92
C LEU A 35 -0.17 -10.54 -6.66
N PRO A 36 0.22 -11.35 -7.66
CA PRO A 36 1.38 -11.05 -8.49
C PRO A 36 1.22 -9.72 -9.25
N GLU A 37 2.02 -8.73 -8.90
CA GLU A 37 2.05 -7.40 -9.53
C GLU A 37 3.52 -6.97 -9.70
N PRO A 38 4.28 -7.61 -10.62
CA PRO A 38 5.71 -7.40 -10.74
C PRO A 38 6.07 -5.98 -11.18
N GLY A 39 7.24 -5.52 -10.75
CA GLY A 39 7.76 -4.19 -11.02
C GLY A 39 9.13 -3.95 -10.39
N ASN A 40 9.59 -2.71 -10.46
CA ASN A 40 10.80 -2.26 -9.77
C ASN A 40 10.60 -0.88 -9.15
N THR A 41 11.43 -0.54 -8.17
CA THR A 41 11.36 0.73 -7.43
C THR A 41 12.66 0.99 -6.68
N VAL A 42 12.90 2.25 -6.32
CA VAL A 42 13.96 2.66 -5.40
C VAL A 42 13.34 2.93 -4.03
N VAL A 43 13.80 2.22 -3.01
CA VAL A 43 13.22 2.23 -1.66
C VAL A 43 14.29 2.31 -0.57
N CYS A 44 13.92 2.85 0.58
CA CYS A 44 14.67 2.73 1.82
C CYS A 44 13.90 1.85 2.80
N HIS A 45 14.45 0.67 3.12
CA HIS A 45 13.88 -0.21 4.14
C HIS A 45 14.17 0.31 5.54
N LEU A 46 13.34 -0.10 6.50
CA LEU A 46 13.69 0.02 7.91
C LEU A 46 14.92 -0.84 8.21
N VAL A 47 15.78 -0.37 9.12
CA VAL A 47 16.93 -1.16 9.58
C VAL A 47 16.41 -2.21 10.57
N LYS A 48 16.58 -3.48 10.24
CA LYS A 48 16.14 -4.60 11.09
C LYS A 48 16.76 -4.51 12.49
N GLY A 49 15.92 -4.63 13.52
CA GLY A 49 16.30 -4.54 14.94
C GLY A 49 16.55 -3.11 15.43
N SER A 50 16.35 -2.09 14.60
CA SER A 50 16.51 -0.70 15.05
C SER A 50 15.34 -0.25 15.94
N PRO A 51 15.56 0.77 16.81
CA PRO A 51 14.47 1.38 17.57
C PRO A 51 13.33 1.92 16.70
N SER A 52 13.65 2.41 15.50
CA SER A 52 12.64 2.90 14.55
C SER A 52 11.78 1.76 13.98
N GLU A 53 12.37 0.60 13.68
CA GLU A 53 11.59 -0.57 13.27
C GLU A 53 10.65 -1.01 14.39
N ALA A 54 11.15 -1.10 15.63
CA ALA A 54 10.34 -1.47 16.79
C ALA A 54 9.14 -0.52 16.99
N ALA A 55 9.35 0.79 16.92
CA ALA A 55 8.28 1.77 17.05
C ALA A 55 7.20 1.63 15.96
N ILE A 56 7.60 1.36 14.71
CA ILE A 56 6.64 1.15 13.61
C ILE A 56 5.86 -0.15 13.80
N ILE A 57 6.51 -1.23 14.26
CA ILE A 57 5.85 -2.50 14.57
C ILE A 57 4.80 -2.30 15.66
N GLU A 58 5.11 -1.53 16.70
CA GLU A 58 4.19 -1.23 17.81
C GLU A 58 2.92 -0.47 17.34
N VAL A 59 3.06 0.42 16.36
CA VAL A 59 1.91 1.09 15.72
C VAL A 59 1.10 0.09 14.89
N ARG A 60 1.78 -0.75 14.10
CA ARG A 60 1.14 -1.80 13.29
C ARG A 60 0.32 -2.76 14.16
N GLU A 61 0.84 -3.18 15.31
CA GLU A 61 0.15 -4.06 16.26
C GLU A 61 -1.12 -3.41 16.82
N ARG A 62 -1.08 -2.11 17.15
CA ARG A 62 -2.30 -1.37 17.56
C ARG A 62 -3.35 -1.30 16.46
N MET A 63 -2.93 -1.11 15.21
CA MET A 63 -3.86 -1.12 14.08
C MET A 63 -4.49 -2.51 13.87
N LEU A 64 -3.70 -3.57 14.03
CA LEU A 64 -4.20 -4.95 13.93
C LEU A 64 -5.19 -5.34 15.04
N ALA A 65 -5.12 -4.68 16.19
CA ALA A 65 -6.03 -4.92 17.31
C ALA A 65 -7.38 -4.17 17.18
N MET A 66 -7.58 -3.37 16.12
CA MET A 66 -8.83 -2.63 15.91
C MET A 66 -9.98 -3.56 15.46
N PRO A 67 -11.25 -3.25 15.79
CA PRO A 67 -12.42 -4.09 15.48
C PRO A 67 -12.68 -4.39 13.98
N ASP A 68 -12.02 -3.70 13.06
CA ASP A 68 -12.17 -3.87 11.60
C ASP A 68 -10.81 -4.01 10.91
N ALA A 69 -9.80 -4.52 11.62
CA ALA A 69 -8.45 -4.70 11.06
C ALA A 69 -8.42 -5.64 9.84
N ASP A 70 -9.40 -6.54 9.72
CA ASP A 70 -9.64 -7.42 8.58
C ASP A 70 -10.04 -6.67 7.30
N ARG A 71 -10.47 -5.41 7.40
CA ARG A 71 -10.69 -4.52 6.24
C ARG A 71 -9.40 -3.95 5.64
N LEU A 72 -8.24 -4.22 6.25
CA LEU A 72 -6.93 -3.74 5.81
C LEU A 72 -6.02 -4.91 5.40
N ALA A 73 -5.35 -4.79 4.25
CA ALA A 73 -4.32 -5.72 3.83
C ALA A 73 -2.93 -5.26 4.32
N PHE A 74 -2.44 -5.85 5.42
CA PHE A 74 -1.15 -5.50 6.00
C PHE A 74 0.02 -6.20 5.28
N THR A 75 1.01 -5.44 4.84
CA THR A 75 2.25 -6.01 4.29
C THR A 75 3.10 -6.69 5.38
N PRO A 76 4.02 -7.61 5.00
CA PRO A 76 5.00 -8.18 5.91
C PRO A 76 5.93 -7.13 6.53
N ILE A 77 6.34 -7.31 7.78
CA ILE A 77 7.28 -6.41 8.48
C ILE A 77 8.59 -6.26 7.70
N SER A 78 9.12 -7.36 7.16
CA SER A 78 10.36 -7.35 6.37
C SER A 78 10.27 -6.55 5.06
N SER A 79 9.06 -6.16 4.64
CA SER A 79 8.82 -5.37 3.44
C SER A 79 8.61 -3.88 3.72
N LEU A 80 8.61 -3.45 4.98
CA LEU A 80 8.35 -2.06 5.34
C LEU A 80 9.46 -1.14 4.79
N HIS A 81 9.04 -0.15 4.02
CA HIS A 81 9.95 0.78 3.36
C HIS A 81 9.29 2.13 3.11
N MET A 82 10.14 3.13 2.86
CA MET A 82 9.75 4.39 2.23
C MET A 82 10.15 4.34 0.75
N THR A 83 9.20 4.53 -0.15
CA THR A 83 9.49 4.65 -1.58
C THR A 83 10.12 6.01 -1.87
N LEU A 84 11.29 6.02 -2.49
CA LEU A 84 11.94 7.26 -2.94
C LEU A 84 11.58 7.58 -4.39
N PHE A 85 11.55 6.54 -5.24
CA PHE A 85 11.21 6.66 -6.65
C PHE A 85 10.46 5.41 -7.11
N GLN A 86 9.29 5.60 -7.70
CA GLN A 86 8.53 4.51 -8.32
C GLN A 86 9.14 4.21 -9.69
N GLY A 87 9.50 2.94 -9.91
CA GLY A 87 9.86 2.46 -11.23
C GLY A 87 8.63 1.99 -12.00
N ILE A 88 8.81 0.99 -12.85
CA ILE A 88 7.71 0.39 -13.62
C ILE A 88 6.93 -0.64 -12.79
N ILE A 89 5.67 -0.85 -13.15
CA ILE A 89 4.80 -1.85 -12.53
C ILE A 89 3.76 -2.35 -13.53
N GLU A 90 3.45 -3.65 -13.45
CA GLU A 90 2.68 -4.38 -14.46
C GLU A 90 1.32 -3.73 -14.80
N TYR A 91 0.51 -3.37 -13.79
CA TYR A 91 -0.81 -2.80 -14.03
C TYR A 91 -0.80 -1.40 -14.69
N ARG A 92 0.39 -0.79 -14.83
CA ARG A 92 0.53 0.60 -15.28
C ARG A 92 1.54 0.76 -16.42
N ARG A 93 1.49 -0.14 -17.41
CA ARG A 93 2.21 -0.06 -18.70
C ARG A 93 1.68 1.07 -19.61
N ARG A 94 1.88 2.32 -19.21
CA ARG A 94 1.51 3.51 -20.00
C ARG A 94 2.35 4.73 -19.64
N LEU A 95 2.52 5.65 -20.58
CA LEU A 95 3.11 6.96 -20.30
C LEU A 95 2.21 7.78 -19.35
N PRO A 96 2.77 8.65 -18.49
CA PRO A 96 4.20 8.93 -18.29
C PRO A 96 4.87 8.00 -17.24
N TYR A 97 4.25 6.87 -16.88
CA TYR A 97 4.76 5.94 -15.85
C TYR A 97 5.72 4.88 -16.41
N TRP A 98 5.73 4.73 -17.73
CA TRP A 98 6.65 3.89 -18.48
C TRP A 98 7.65 4.77 -19.22
N ARG A 99 8.83 4.25 -19.53
CA ARG A 99 9.78 5.02 -20.33
C ARG A 99 9.34 5.08 -21.79
N SER A 100 9.37 6.26 -22.41
CA SER A 100 8.93 6.43 -23.80
C SER A 100 9.83 5.73 -24.83
N ASP A 101 11.03 5.34 -24.45
CA ASP A 101 12.00 4.61 -25.28
C ASP A 101 11.95 3.08 -25.09
N VAL A 102 11.01 2.57 -24.30
CA VAL A 102 10.83 1.12 -24.04
C VAL A 102 9.43 0.68 -24.49
N PRO A 103 9.29 -0.39 -25.31
CA PRO A 103 7.99 -0.94 -25.67
C PRO A 103 7.14 -1.27 -24.45
N LEU A 104 5.83 -0.97 -24.50
CA LEU A 104 4.92 -1.16 -23.37
C LEU A 104 4.74 -2.64 -23.00
N ASP A 105 5.03 -3.56 -23.92
CA ASP A 105 4.90 -5.02 -23.80
C ASP A 105 6.23 -5.73 -23.46
N THR A 106 7.28 -4.99 -23.11
CA THR A 106 8.58 -5.57 -22.71
C THR A 106 8.43 -6.53 -21.52
N SER A 107 8.94 -7.76 -21.65
CA SER A 107 8.91 -8.84 -20.64
C SER A 107 10.22 -9.01 -19.88
#